data_AF-A0A1Y1I109-F1
#
_entry.id   AF-A0A1Y1I109-F1
#
_cell.length_a   1.000
_cell.length_b   1.000
_cell.length_c   1.000
_cell.angle_alpha   90.00
_cell.angle_beta   90.00
_cell.angle_gamma   90.00
#
_symmetry.space_group_name_H-M   'P 1'
#
loop_
_entity.id
_entity.type
_entity.pdbx_description
1 polymer ?
#
loop_
_entity_poly.entity_id
_entity_poly.type
_entity_poly.pdbx_seq_one_letter_code
_entity_poly.pdbx_strand_id
1 'polypeptide(L)'
;MALKRHAHSVIAGPSACRTEIGDLSSELLGIIFHKFGPSPVHLAALPRVCKAWRTVMQEVTYQQLCLEIAPGLCEKMGCDVTSQPPGGWLALFKLLLYCPGMQGLPTSYINWDGDYGSCLDLLGHVQEEACGFQTGPYVTRDLLLKKPFQRDCLFVTELCQHAWLDEDMRLAVCACRGLVQNFPVSAIARESGASKYAEASFEEQQLMRGTANDPCTFCGAPVFELREDVFFDIQESFRSWWQKLFDRCIPDWFDVTGQVCGNGHLTFEVFGNWDEASFLDGTPMAGSGKGLQVETCELLQRVCEELDPKEHDFCELTFWRDLNPYTLSQKLGRLANEIGMFVIDEEDEEGRELVCFLRHLHTISDFVEVIPKLERRMDDLKQMYEDSFQEDYEDSSEDSESSNEGDGANSADSESGSAADEEIKEEPPFWSVPFDDLEVVKSFQNESLALNAAQMVYTYLSNDKPNPSARMVVRTSKNMDHQLVLRTEAVRKLEEMKQERKAEIEAALTAAGVEKRGGEWPLPDAVQSYIKDPNVLLNEAVDRQRQCFLEAEEKKAAEQEKKAAERAQRERDTAMRRAEQETKAAERKAWRERKKAAERDFRAS
;
A
#
# COMPACT_ATOMS: atom_id res chain seq x y z
N MET A 1 71.22 -22.55 26.27
CA MET A 1 70.66 -22.43 24.90
C MET A 1 69.46 -21.50 24.95
N ALA A 2 69.34 -20.67 23.92
CA ALA A 2 68.76 -19.33 23.94
C ALA A 2 67.27 -19.24 24.30
N LEU A 3 66.94 -18.25 25.14
CA LEU A 3 65.60 -17.77 25.43
C LEU A 3 64.90 -17.27 24.15
N LYS A 4 63.76 -17.87 23.82
CA LYS A 4 62.80 -17.28 22.88
C LYS A 4 62.03 -16.17 23.61
N ARG A 5 62.28 -14.93 23.19
CA ARG A 5 61.63 -13.72 23.69
C ARG A 5 60.13 -13.76 23.36
N HIS A 6 59.30 -13.66 24.40
CA HIS A 6 57.89 -13.31 24.25
C HIS A 6 57.79 -11.87 23.76
N ALA A 7 57.21 -11.68 22.57
CA ALA A 7 56.71 -10.39 22.16
C ALA A 7 55.44 -10.11 22.98
N HIS A 8 55.52 -9.13 23.87
CA HIS A 8 54.35 -8.57 24.54
C HIS A 8 53.52 -7.83 23.49
N SER A 9 52.42 -8.46 23.07
CA SER A 9 51.34 -7.77 22.37
C SER A 9 50.77 -6.71 23.31
N VAL A 10 50.67 -5.49 22.79
CA VAL A 10 50.10 -4.32 23.46
C VAL A 10 48.68 -4.65 23.93
N ILE A 11 48.43 -4.47 25.22
CA ILE A 11 47.10 -4.58 25.84
C ILE A 11 46.22 -3.49 25.21
N ALA A 12 45.45 -3.86 24.20
CA ALA A 12 44.21 -3.16 23.90
C ALA A 12 43.34 -3.29 25.16
N GLY A 13 42.90 -2.17 25.74
CA GLY A 13 41.99 -2.18 26.89
C GLY A 13 40.76 -3.05 26.61
N PRO A 14 40.05 -3.52 27.65
CA PRO A 14 38.88 -4.38 27.45
C PRO A 14 37.88 -3.64 26.56
N SER A 15 37.90 -3.99 25.27
CA SER A 15 36.85 -3.65 24.33
C SER A 15 35.60 -4.18 25.01
N ALA A 16 34.73 -3.29 25.47
CA ALA A 16 33.46 -3.67 26.06
C ALA A 16 32.80 -4.59 25.04
N CYS A 17 32.78 -5.89 25.32
CA CYS A 17 32.21 -6.89 24.45
C CYS A 17 30.73 -6.54 24.39
N ARG A 18 30.33 -5.84 23.33
CA ARG A 18 28.93 -5.56 23.06
C ARG A 18 28.34 -6.90 22.70
N THR A 19 27.78 -7.59 23.70
CA THR A 19 26.94 -8.76 23.45
C THR A 19 25.74 -8.28 22.66
N GLU A 20 25.66 -8.72 21.41
CA GLU A 20 24.52 -8.48 20.56
C GLU A 20 23.41 -9.47 20.93
N ILE A 21 22.15 -9.18 20.60
CA ILE A 21 21.04 -10.12 20.86
C ILE A 21 21.28 -11.45 20.12
N GLY A 22 22.04 -11.43 19.02
CA GLY A 22 22.46 -12.64 18.30
C GLY A 22 23.39 -13.56 19.09
N ASP A 23 24.06 -13.06 20.13
CA ASP A 23 24.96 -13.84 20.99
C ASP A 23 24.21 -14.60 22.11
N LEU A 24 22.89 -14.40 22.23
CA LEU A 24 22.07 -15.12 23.20
C LEU A 24 21.94 -16.60 22.79
N SER A 25 21.94 -17.50 23.79
CA SER A 25 21.68 -18.91 23.54
C SER A 25 20.26 -19.15 23.03
N SER A 26 20.04 -20.24 22.32
CA SER A 26 18.72 -20.66 21.85
C SER A 26 17.69 -20.78 22.98
N GLU A 27 18.12 -21.20 24.16
CA GLU A 27 17.29 -21.26 25.37
C GLU A 27 16.83 -19.88 25.82
N LEU A 28 17.73 -18.89 25.89
CA LEU A 28 17.38 -17.52 26.26
C LEU A 28 16.48 -16.86 25.21
N LEU A 29 16.79 -17.06 23.92
CA LEU A 29 15.93 -16.59 22.83
C LEU A 29 14.54 -17.22 22.91
N GLY A 30 14.44 -18.52 23.19
CA GLY A 30 13.17 -19.22 23.36
C GLY A 30 12.34 -18.62 24.51
N ILE A 31 12.96 -18.36 25.67
CA ILE A 31 12.29 -17.69 26.80
C ILE A 31 11.79 -16.29 26.41
N ILE A 32 12.60 -15.52 25.70
CA ILE A 32 12.22 -14.18 25.23
C ILE A 32 11.05 -14.27 24.24
N PHE A 33 11.13 -15.13 23.23
CA PHE A 33 10.10 -15.30 22.21
C PHE A 33 8.78 -15.80 22.79
N HIS A 34 8.84 -16.72 23.75
CA HIS A 34 7.68 -17.21 24.47
C HIS A 34 6.92 -16.09 25.20
N LYS A 35 7.59 -15.02 25.65
CA LYS A 35 6.90 -13.85 26.23
C LYS A 35 6.08 -13.03 25.23
N PHE A 36 6.33 -13.19 23.93
CA PHE A 36 5.46 -12.65 22.87
C PHE A 36 4.28 -13.59 22.56
N GLY A 37 4.18 -14.74 23.24
CA GLY A 37 3.10 -15.73 23.16
C GLY A 37 1.69 -15.16 22.99
N PRO A 38 1.28 -14.18 23.82
CA PRO A 38 -0.04 -13.58 23.71
C PRO A 38 -0.33 -12.92 22.37
N SER A 39 0.68 -12.45 21.62
CA SER A 39 0.51 -11.74 20.36
C SER A 39 1.08 -12.52 19.15
N PRO A 40 0.24 -13.26 18.41
CA PRO A 40 0.64 -13.98 17.20
C PRO A 40 1.29 -13.08 16.16
N VAL A 41 0.86 -11.82 16.09
CA VAL A 41 1.42 -10.81 15.17
C VAL A 41 2.92 -10.60 15.44
N HIS A 42 3.31 -10.45 16.71
CA HIS A 42 4.71 -10.28 17.08
C HIS A 42 5.51 -11.57 16.81
N LEU A 43 4.94 -12.73 17.13
CA LEU A 43 5.59 -14.02 16.85
C LEU A 43 5.84 -14.25 15.37
N ALA A 44 4.93 -13.82 14.49
CA ALA A 44 5.07 -13.96 13.04
C ALA A 44 6.31 -13.25 12.48
N ALA A 45 6.74 -12.15 13.12
CA ALA A 45 7.89 -11.37 12.69
C ALA A 45 9.24 -12.00 13.07
N LEU A 46 9.31 -12.75 14.20
CA LEU A 46 10.58 -13.25 14.74
C LEU A 46 11.36 -14.20 13.79
N PRO A 47 10.72 -15.17 13.10
CA PRO A 47 11.41 -16.03 12.13
C PRO A 47 12.03 -15.31 10.92
N ARG A 48 11.67 -14.03 10.72
CA ARG A 48 12.18 -13.19 9.62
C ARG A 48 13.49 -12.49 9.97
N VAL A 49 13.82 -12.35 11.25
CA VAL A 49 15.00 -11.60 11.70
C VAL A 49 16.31 -12.28 11.26
N CYS A 50 16.46 -13.58 11.52
CA CYS A 50 17.62 -14.36 11.05
C CYS A 50 17.35 -15.87 11.08
N LYS A 51 18.27 -16.67 10.53
CA LYS A 51 18.18 -18.15 10.52
C LYS A 51 18.09 -18.73 11.94
N ALA A 52 18.91 -18.24 12.87
CA ALA A 52 18.93 -18.74 14.25
C ALA A 52 17.58 -18.52 14.96
N TRP A 53 16.96 -17.35 14.81
CA TRP A 53 15.67 -17.06 15.41
C TRP A 53 14.57 -17.94 14.82
N ARG A 54 14.60 -18.18 13.50
CA ARG A 54 13.68 -19.12 12.84
C ARG A 54 13.79 -20.53 13.42
N THR A 55 15.01 -21.04 13.60
CA THR A 55 15.26 -22.35 14.22
C THR A 55 14.68 -22.40 15.63
N VAL A 56 14.94 -21.39 16.47
CA VAL A 56 14.38 -21.31 17.84
C VAL A 56 12.85 -21.26 17.84
N MET A 57 12.25 -20.54 16.89
CA MET A 57 10.80 -20.47 16.76
C MET A 57 10.21 -21.83 16.38
N GLN A 58 10.77 -22.49 15.37
CA GLN A 58 10.29 -23.77 14.83
C GLN A 58 10.50 -24.95 15.78
N GLU A 59 11.65 -25.00 16.46
CA GLU A 59 12.03 -26.15 17.29
C GLU A 59 11.58 -26.03 18.74
N VAL A 60 11.45 -24.80 19.28
CA VAL A 60 11.21 -24.58 20.72
C VAL A 60 9.95 -23.78 20.97
N THR A 61 9.84 -22.59 20.38
CA THR A 61 8.85 -21.60 20.82
C THR A 61 7.41 -22.03 20.53
N TYR A 62 7.12 -22.45 19.29
CA TYR A 62 5.77 -22.89 18.94
C TYR A 62 5.35 -24.16 19.69
N GLN A 63 6.30 -25.08 19.95
CA GLN A 63 6.04 -26.27 20.76
C GLN A 63 5.60 -25.89 22.17
N GLN A 64 6.38 -25.04 22.85
CA GLN A 64 6.06 -24.59 24.21
C GLN A 64 4.73 -23.86 24.27
N LEU A 65 4.46 -22.96 23.31
CA LEU A 65 3.18 -22.25 23.24
C LEU A 65 2.01 -23.21 23.04
N CYS A 66 2.08 -24.16 22.11
CA CYS A 66 1.00 -25.12 21.90
C CYS A 66 0.75 -26.02 23.13
N LEU A 67 1.82 -26.47 23.80
CA LEU A 67 1.73 -27.29 25.01
C LEU A 67 1.15 -26.50 26.19
N GLU A 68 1.40 -25.20 26.27
CA GLU A 68 0.82 -24.34 27.30
C GLU A 68 -0.63 -23.98 27.00
N ILE A 69 -0.93 -23.61 25.76
CA ILE A 69 -2.26 -23.15 25.34
C ILE A 69 -3.24 -24.31 25.33
N ALA A 70 -2.88 -25.43 24.69
CA ALA A 70 -3.78 -26.55 24.45
C ALA A 70 -3.17 -27.91 24.91
N PRO A 71 -2.83 -28.05 26.21
CA PRO A 71 -2.18 -29.26 26.73
C PRO A 71 -3.02 -30.53 26.54
N GLY A 72 -4.34 -30.43 26.74
CA GLY A 72 -5.27 -31.55 26.61
C GLY A 72 -5.45 -31.99 25.15
N LEU A 73 -5.43 -31.05 24.20
CA LEU A 73 -5.40 -31.38 22.78
C LEU A 73 -4.10 -32.09 22.41
N CYS A 74 -2.95 -31.57 22.84
CA CYS A 74 -1.64 -32.16 22.57
C CYS A 74 -1.56 -33.60 23.13
N GLU A 75 -1.95 -33.80 24.40
CA GLU A 75 -2.01 -35.11 25.04
C GLU A 75 -2.87 -36.10 24.23
N LYS A 76 -4.08 -35.66 23.84
CA LYS A 76 -5.02 -36.50 23.09
C LYS A 76 -4.52 -36.85 21.70
N MET A 77 -3.79 -35.96 21.04
CA MET A 77 -3.13 -36.26 19.77
C MET A 77 -1.87 -37.13 19.93
N GLY A 78 -1.39 -37.35 21.15
CA GLY A 78 -0.12 -38.03 21.41
C GLY A 78 1.10 -37.16 21.05
N CYS A 79 0.92 -35.84 21.08
CA CYS A 79 1.96 -34.85 20.80
C CYS A 79 2.60 -34.38 22.11
N ASP A 80 3.91 -34.51 22.22
CA ASP A 80 4.69 -34.09 23.39
C ASP A 80 6.01 -33.43 22.97
N VAL A 81 6.98 -33.32 23.89
CA VAL A 81 8.27 -32.69 23.56
C VAL A 81 9.05 -33.49 22.49
N THR A 82 8.75 -34.78 22.35
CA THR A 82 9.46 -35.74 21.48
C THR A 82 8.73 -36.05 20.18
N SER A 83 7.43 -35.83 20.11
CA SER A 83 6.60 -36.05 18.92
C SER A 83 6.06 -34.74 18.34
N GLN A 84 5.87 -34.67 17.03
CA GLN A 84 5.32 -33.48 16.37
C GLN A 84 3.85 -33.67 16.02
N PRO A 85 3.01 -32.62 16.11
CA PRO A 85 1.67 -32.66 15.56
C PRO A 85 1.71 -32.70 14.03
N PRO A 86 0.60 -33.11 13.38
CA PRO A 86 0.53 -33.12 11.93
C PRO A 86 0.83 -31.73 11.34
N GLY A 87 1.74 -31.66 10.36
CA GLY A 87 2.21 -30.40 9.78
C GLY A 87 3.12 -29.54 10.68
N GLY A 88 3.47 -30.00 11.87
CA GLY A 88 4.41 -29.36 12.78
C GLY A 88 3.79 -28.33 13.73
N TRP A 89 4.58 -27.88 14.71
CA TRP A 89 4.12 -27.02 15.80
C TRP A 89 3.57 -25.66 15.35
N LEU A 90 4.13 -25.06 14.30
CA LEU A 90 3.60 -23.83 13.72
C LEU A 90 2.20 -24.03 13.14
N ALA A 91 1.95 -25.17 12.49
CA ALA A 91 0.63 -25.45 11.91
C ALA A 91 -0.42 -25.61 13.02
N LEU A 92 -0.08 -26.33 14.09
CA LEU A 92 -0.93 -26.41 15.28
C LEU A 92 -1.16 -25.03 15.91
N PHE A 93 -0.10 -24.23 16.09
CA PHE A 93 -0.23 -22.88 16.65
C PHE A 93 -1.18 -21.99 15.84
N LYS A 94 -1.02 -22.00 14.51
CA LYS A 94 -1.98 -21.33 13.62
C LYS A 94 -3.38 -21.92 13.79
N LEU A 95 -3.54 -23.24 13.81
CA LEU A 95 -4.85 -23.86 13.99
C LEU A 95 -5.50 -23.50 15.34
N LEU A 96 -4.73 -23.24 16.39
CA LEU A 96 -5.28 -22.77 17.66
C LEU A 96 -5.89 -21.37 17.52
N LEU A 97 -5.25 -20.47 16.78
CA LEU A 97 -5.53 -19.03 16.83
C LEU A 97 -6.07 -18.42 15.53
N TYR A 98 -6.00 -19.13 14.41
CA TYR A 98 -6.29 -18.61 13.08
C TYR A 98 -7.48 -19.34 12.46
N CYS A 99 -8.55 -18.61 12.19
CA CYS A 99 -9.64 -19.07 11.33
C CYS A 99 -9.24 -18.91 9.85
N PRO A 100 -9.34 -19.96 9.01
CA PRO A 100 -8.96 -19.86 7.60
C PRO A 100 -9.99 -19.10 6.72
N GLY A 101 -11.16 -18.77 7.27
CA GLY A 101 -12.27 -18.21 6.50
C GLY A 101 -12.92 -19.23 5.56
N MET A 102 -13.66 -18.71 4.59
CA MET A 102 -14.48 -19.47 3.64
C MET A 102 -13.79 -19.51 2.28
N GLN A 103 -13.17 -20.62 1.89
CA GLN A 103 -12.40 -20.77 0.66
C GLN A 103 -13.25 -21.06 -0.59
N GLY A 104 -14.42 -21.68 -0.42
CA GLY A 104 -15.27 -22.14 -1.52
C GLY A 104 -16.33 -21.14 -2.01
N LEU A 105 -16.57 -20.04 -1.28
CA LEU A 105 -17.58 -19.07 -1.69
C LEU A 105 -17.10 -18.19 -2.85
N PRO A 106 -17.98 -17.89 -3.82
CA PRO A 106 -17.68 -16.93 -4.88
C PRO A 106 -17.32 -15.57 -4.29
N THR A 107 -16.50 -14.83 -5.03
CA THR A 107 -15.92 -13.52 -4.70
C THR A 107 -16.94 -12.41 -4.40
N SER A 108 -18.22 -12.66 -4.64
CA SER A 108 -19.30 -11.79 -4.19
C SER A 108 -20.47 -12.64 -3.71
N TYR A 109 -21.10 -12.19 -2.63
CA TYR A 109 -22.42 -12.66 -2.25
C TYR A 109 -23.35 -11.45 -2.16
N ILE A 110 -24.55 -11.63 -2.68
CA ILE A 110 -25.62 -10.66 -2.51
C ILE A 110 -26.31 -11.06 -1.22
N ASN A 111 -26.27 -10.20 -0.21
CA ASN A 111 -27.05 -10.39 0.99
C ASN A 111 -28.56 -10.27 0.63
N TRP A 112 -29.44 -10.61 1.56
CA TRP A 112 -30.87 -10.60 1.29
C TRP A 112 -31.43 -9.21 0.91
N ASP A 113 -30.75 -8.15 1.31
CA ASP A 113 -31.17 -6.76 1.07
C ASP A 113 -30.83 -6.28 -0.35
N GLY A 114 -30.20 -7.15 -1.15
CA GLY A 114 -29.66 -6.79 -2.46
C GLY A 114 -28.36 -6.00 -2.36
N ASP A 115 -27.82 -5.83 -1.16
CA ASP A 115 -26.52 -5.23 -0.92
C ASP A 115 -25.43 -6.28 -1.12
N TYR A 116 -24.33 -5.85 -1.74
CA TYR A 116 -23.16 -6.67 -1.89
C TYR A 116 -22.48 -6.76 -0.52
N GLY A 117 -22.58 -7.93 0.12
CA GLY A 117 -21.84 -8.19 1.33
C GLY A 117 -20.35 -8.24 1.03
N SER A 118 -19.54 -7.75 1.96
CA SER A 118 -18.09 -7.72 1.78
C SER A 118 -17.53 -9.14 1.76
N CYS A 119 -16.85 -9.51 0.68
CA CYS A 119 -16.06 -10.75 0.61
C CYS A 119 -15.00 -10.82 1.72
N LEU A 120 -14.68 -9.67 2.33
CA LEU A 120 -13.67 -9.53 3.37
C LEU A 120 -14.09 -10.20 4.67
N ASP A 121 -15.39 -10.19 4.97
CA ASP A 121 -15.95 -10.86 6.15
C ASP A 121 -15.82 -12.38 6.04
N LEU A 122 -15.71 -12.89 4.80
CA LEU A 122 -15.48 -14.31 4.51
C LEU A 122 -14.00 -14.71 4.56
N LEU A 123 -13.08 -13.76 4.75
CA LEU A 123 -11.65 -14.04 4.82
C LEU A 123 -11.27 -14.58 6.20
N GLY A 124 -10.17 -15.32 6.25
CA GLY A 124 -9.61 -15.75 7.52
C GLY A 124 -9.20 -14.59 8.42
N HIS A 125 -9.14 -14.85 9.72
CA HIS A 125 -8.72 -13.89 10.75
C HIS A 125 -8.07 -14.60 11.94
N VAL A 126 -7.29 -13.86 12.72
CA VAL A 126 -6.80 -14.33 14.03
C VAL A 126 -7.92 -14.08 15.05
N GLN A 127 -8.31 -15.12 15.78
CA GLN A 127 -9.35 -15.01 16.79
C GLN A 127 -8.84 -14.21 18.00
N GLU A 128 -9.67 -13.33 18.53
CA GLU A 128 -9.39 -12.59 19.77
C GLU A 128 -9.38 -13.52 20.99
N GLU A 129 -10.20 -14.58 20.94
CA GLU A 129 -10.24 -15.62 21.95
C GLU A 129 -10.23 -16.99 21.27
N ALA A 130 -9.32 -17.88 21.70
CA ALA A 130 -9.28 -19.22 21.16
C ALA A 130 -10.56 -19.98 21.55
N CYS A 131 -11.28 -20.51 20.56
CA CYS A 131 -12.56 -21.22 20.78
C CYS A 131 -12.41 -22.60 21.45
N GLY A 132 -11.19 -23.15 21.46
CA GLY A 132 -10.94 -24.54 21.85
C GLY A 132 -11.43 -25.56 20.83
N PHE A 133 -11.27 -26.84 21.18
CA PHE A 133 -11.55 -27.99 20.32
C PHE A 133 -12.54 -28.93 20.97
N GLN A 134 -13.41 -29.50 20.15
CA GLN A 134 -14.35 -30.54 20.49
C GLN A 134 -13.94 -31.85 19.81
N THR A 135 -14.33 -32.99 20.38
CA THR A 135 -14.04 -34.30 19.79
C THR A 135 -15.08 -35.33 20.20
N GLY A 136 -15.28 -36.35 19.38
CA GLY A 136 -16.19 -37.46 19.66
C GLY A 136 -17.22 -37.69 18.56
N PRO A 137 -18.12 -38.67 18.75
CA PRO A 137 -19.06 -39.09 17.71
C PRO A 137 -20.10 -38.01 17.35
N TYR A 138 -20.41 -37.10 18.27
CA TYR A 138 -21.33 -35.99 18.00
C TYR A 138 -20.74 -35.01 16.99
N VAL A 139 -19.43 -34.69 17.05
CA VAL A 139 -18.77 -33.80 16.07
C VAL A 139 -18.96 -34.33 14.65
N THR A 140 -18.71 -35.63 14.44
CA THR A 140 -18.87 -36.24 13.11
C THR A 140 -20.33 -36.30 12.66
N ARG A 141 -21.28 -36.42 13.60
CA ARG A 141 -22.72 -36.41 13.31
C ARG A 141 -23.19 -35.00 12.94
N ASP A 142 -22.78 -34.00 13.70
CA ASP A 142 -23.18 -32.60 13.54
C ASP A 142 -22.59 -32.04 12.23
N LEU A 143 -21.37 -32.45 11.87
CA LEU A 143 -20.77 -32.21 10.55
C LEU A 143 -21.35 -33.09 9.42
N LEU A 144 -22.42 -33.84 9.67
CA LEU A 144 -23.09 -34.73 8.72
C LEU A 144 -22.17 -35.75 8.02
N LEU A 145 -21.07 -36.17 8.63
CA LEU A 145 -20.17 -37.12 7.98
C LEU A 145 -20.83 -38.50 7.87
N LYS A 146 -20.69 -39.16 6.72
CA LYS A 146 -21.20 -40.51 6.51
C LYS A 146 -20.53 -41.52 7.44
N LYS A 147 -21.24 -42.62 7.69
CA LYS A 147 -20.81 -43.71 8.59
C LYS A 147 -19.35 -44.18 8.45
N PRO A 148 -18.75 -44.30 7.25
CA PRO A 148 -17.34 -44.69 7.13
C PRO A 148 -16.38 -43.73 7.84
N PHE A 149 -16.67 -42.43 7.82
CA PHE A 149 -15.82 -41.35 8.35
C PHE A 149 -16.11 -41.04 9.82
N GLN A 150 -17.28 -41.43 10.35
CA GLN A 150 -17.61 -41.30 11.78
C GLN A 150 -16.70 -42.11 12.71
N ARG A 151 -15.86 -43.00 12.17
CA ARG A 151 -14.87 -43.77 12.93
C ARG A 151 -13.56 -43.02 13.12
N ASP A 152 -13.31 -41.98 12.32
CA ASP A 152 -12.12 -41.16 12.45
C ASP A 152 -12.27 -40.26 13.69
N CYS A 153 -11.19 -40.10 14.46
CA CYS A 153 -11.19 -39.22 15.62
C CYS A 153 -10.84 -37.80 15.17
N LEU A 154 -11.84 -36.93 15.19
CA LEU A 154 -11.72 -35.53 14.78
C LEU A 154 -11.58 -34.63 16.01
N PHE A 155 -10.73 -33.62 15.90
CA PHE A 155 -10.70 -32.46 16.79
C PHE A 155 -11.12 -31.25 15.97
N VAL A 156 -12.26 -30.63 16.30
CA VAL A 156 -12.81 -29.51 15.51
C VAL A 156 -13.11 -28.34 16.44
N THR A 157 -12.83 -27.12 16.01
CA THR A 157 -13.15 -25.92 16.78
C THR A 157 -14.64 -25.67 16.83
N GLU A 158 -15.07 -24.79 17.76
CA GLU A 158 -16.36 -24.14 17.57
C GLU A 158 -16.39 -23.38 16.24
N LEU A 159 -17.60 -23.09 15.78
CA LEU A 159 -17.80 -22.35 14.56
C LEU A 159 -17.39 -20.90 14.75
N CYS A 160 -16.65 -20.41 13.77
CA CYS A 160 -16.29 -19.04 13.60
C CYS A 160 -17.31 -18.40 12.67
N GLN A 161 -18.04 -17.43 13.17
CA GLN A 161 -19.01 -16.71 12.36
C GLN A 161 -18.31 -15.71 11.44
N HIS A 162 -18.68 -15.72 10.16
CA HIS A 162 -18.08 -14.84 9.14
C HIS A 162 -19.08 -13.85 8.58
N ALA A 163 -20.28 -14.29 8.18
CA ALA A 163 -21.28 -13.38 7.60
C ALA A 163 -22.71 -13.78 7.96
N TRP A 164 -23.60 -12.80 7.89
CA TRP A 164 -25.05 -12.98 7.87
C TRP A 164 -25.56 -12.72 6.46
N LEU A 165 -26.32 -13.65 5.89
CA LEU A 165 -26.88 -13.53 4.55
C LEU A 165 -28.27 -12.88 4.55
N ASP A 166 -28.90 -12.66 5.71
CA ASP A 166 -30.22 -12.02 5.82
C ASP A 166 -30.36 -11.05 7.02
N GLU A 167 -31.27 -10.07 6.87
CA GLU A 167 -31.63 -9.06 7.89
C GLU A 167 -32.16 -9.68 9.19
N ASP A 168 -32.84 -10.83 9.08
CA ASP A 168 -33.38 -11.57 10.22
C ASP A 168 -32.30 -12.36 10.99
N MET A 169 -31.02 -12.30 10.56
CA MET A 169 -29.88 -13.00 11.16
C MET A 169 -30.11 -14.50 11.33
N ARG A 170 -30.73 -15.13 10.34
CA ARG A 170 -31.01 -16.56 10.33
C ARG A 170 -30.03 -17.31 9.47
N LEU A 171 -29.57 -16.72 8.37
CA LEU A 171 -28.66 -17.37 7.44
C LEU A 171 -27.20 -17.04 7.76
N ALA A 172 -26.59 -17.79 8.67
CA ALA A 172 -25.18 -17.64 9.01
C ALA A 172 -24.27 -18.42 8.05
N VAL A 173 -23.17 -17.77 7.68
CA VAL A 173 -22.01 -18.39 7.03
C VAL A 173 -20.93 -18.54 8.08
N CYS A 174 -20.60 -19.78 8.38
CA CYS A 174 -19.67 -20.15 9.43
C CYS A 174 -18.53 -21.00 8.88
N ALA A 175 -17.35 -20.85 9.47
CA ALA A 175 -16.22 -21.73 9.23
C ALA A 175 -15.82 -22.45 10.51
N CYS A 176 -15.43 -23.72 10.44
CA CYS A 176 -14.63 -24.31 11.50
C CYS A 176 -13.41 -25.02 10.94
N ARG A 177 -12.46 -25.27 11.83
CA ARG A 177 -11.18 -25.89 11.49
C ARG A 177 -10.92 -27.05 12.43
N GLY A 178 -10.10 -27.99 11.98
CA GLY A 178 -9.86 -29.18 12.76
C GLY A 178 -8.66 -29.99 12.34
N LEU A 179 -8.52 -31.14 12.98
CA LEU A 179 -7.47 -32.13 12.79
C LEU A 179 -8.06 -33.53 12.82
N VAL A 180 -7.51 -34.41 11.99
CA VAL A 180 -7.78 -35.85 12.06
C VAL A 180 -6.66 -36.53 12.84
N GLN A 181 -7.00 -37.21 13.94
CA GLN A 181 -6.05 -38.04 14.66
C GLN A 181 -5.62 -39.25 13.82
N ASN A 182 -4.33 -39.60 13.85
CA ASN A 182 -3.79 -40.73 13.09
C ASN A 182 -4.14 -40.65 11.58
N PHE A 183 -4.09 -39.44 11.03
CA PHE A 183 -4.52 -39.13 9.67
C PHE A 183 -4.07 -40.14 8.59
N PRO A 184 -2.80 -40.62 8.53
CA PRO A 184 -2.38 -41.50 7.45
C PRO A 184 -3.21 -42.78 7.29
N VAL A 185 -3.83 -43.27 8.37
CA VAL A 185 -4.65 -44.49 8.38
C VAL A 185 -6.16 -44.21 8.43
N SER A 186 -6.57 -42.95 8.38
CA SER A 186 -7.97 -42.56 8.53
C SER A 186 -8.81 -42.93 7.29
N ALA A 187 -10.12 -43.03 7.45
CA ALA A 187 -11.02 -43.19 6.31
C ALA A 187 -11.02 -41.95 5.42
N ILE A 188 -10.98 -40.76 6.03
CA ILE A 188 -10.94 -39.47 5.31
C ILE A 188 -9.71 -39.38 4.40
N ALA A 189 -8.51 -39.71 4.90
CA ALA A 189 -7.27 -39.61 4.12
C ALA A 189 -7.28 -40.52 2.89
N ARG A 190 -7.80 -41.76 3.05
CA ARG A 190 -7.87 -42.73 1.95
C ARG A 190 -8.86 -42.31 0.88
N GLU A 191 -10.05 -41.86 1.30
CA GLU A 191 -11.11 -41.49 0.36
C GLU A 191 -10.80 -40.17 -0.36
N SER A 192 -10.20 -39.18 0.31
CA SER A 192 -9.83 -37.91 -0.32
C SER A 192 -8.59 -38.01 -1.22
N GLY A 193 -7.85 -39.12 -1.12
CA GLY A 193 -6.56 -39.31 -1.78
C GLY A 193 -5.38 -38.65 -1.04
N ALA A 194 -5.63 -37.96 0.07
CA ALA A 194 -4.59 -37.32 0.88
C ALA A 194 -3.63 -38.32 1.53
N SER A 195 -3.99 -39.59 1.67
CA SER A 195 -3.09 -40.64 2.18
C SER A 195 -1.84 -40.78 1.32
N LYS A 196 -1.92 -40.52 0.00
CA LYS A 196 -0.77 -40.53 -0.90
C LYS A 196 0.30 -39.52 -0.46
N TYR A 197 -0.12 -38.33 -0.03
CA TYR A 197 0.78 -37.32 0.48
C TYR A 197 1.41 -37.76 1.81
N ALA A 198 0.60 -38.29 2.73
CA ALA A 198 1.06 -38.74 4.04
C ALA A 198 2.05 -39.92 3.97
N GLU A 199 1.92 -40.77 2.96
CA GLU A 199 2.79 -41.93 2.71
C GLU A 199 4.02 -41.60 1.84
N ALA A 200 4.03 -40.44 1.17
CA ALA A 200 5.13 -40.02 0.31
C ALA A 200 6.42 -39.73 1.09
N SER A 201 7.56 -39.86 0.42
CA SER A 201 8.86 -39.44 0.94
C SER A 201 8.91 -37.93 1.21
N PHE A 202 9.88 -37.48 2.01
CA PHE A 202 10.03 -36.06 2.31
C PHE A 202 10.23 -35.23 1.03
N GLU A 203 11.05 -35.72 0.10
CA GLU A 203 11.33 -35.07 -1.17
C GLU A 203 10.08 -34.95 -2.04
N GLU A 204 9.28 -36.03 -2.14
CA GLU A 204 8.00 -36.02 -2.85
C GLU A 204 7.00 -35.07 -2.18
N GLN A 205 6.95 -35.02 -0.85
CA GLN A 205 6.08 -34.08 -0.13
C GLN A 205 6.46 -32.62 -0.40
N GLN A 206 7.76 -32.30 -0.54
CA GLN A 206 8.21 -30.96 -0.92
C GLN A 206 7.81 -30.63 -2.36
N LEU A 207 7.99 -31.57 -3.28
CA LEU A 207 7.56 -31.41 -4.67
C LEU A 207 6.04 -31.16 -4.76
N MET A 208 5.24 -32.00 -4.10
CA MET A 208 3.79 -31.87 -4.06
C MET A 208 3.35 -30.53 -3.47
N ARG A 209 4.05 -30.00 -2.45
CA ARG A 209 3.79 -28.65 -1.90
C ARG A 209 4.07 -27.56 -2.93
N GLY A 210 5.19 -27.65 -3.65
CA GLY A 210 5.58 -26.67 -4.66
C GLY A 210 4.64 -26.64 -5.88
N THR A 211 3.94 -27.74 -6.15
CA THR A 211 3.01 -27.86 -7.30
C THR A 211 1.53 -27.85 -6.88
N ALA A 212 1.21 -27.56 -5.62
CA ALA A 212 -0.17 -27.55 -5.15
C ALA A 212 -0.90 -26.30 -5.65
N ASN A 213 -2.03 -26.49 -6.36
CA ASN A 213 -2.89 -25.37 -6.73
C ASN A 213 -3.44 -24.65 -5.49
N ASP A 214 -3.84 -25.43 -4.49
CA ASP A 214 -4.42 -24.93 -3.25
C ASP A 214 -3.59 -25.43 -2.04
N PRO A 215 -2.70 -24.59 -1.49
CA PRO A 215 -1.91 -24.95 -0.31
C PRO A 215 -2.69 -24.69 0.99
N CYS A 216 -2.53 -25.58 1.95
CA CYS A 216 -3.13 -25.46 3.27
C CYS A 216 -2.62 -24.21 4.00
N THR A 217 -3.54 -23.39 4.49
CA THR A 217 -3.25 -22.13 5.20
C THR A 217 -2.34 -22.31 6.42
N PHE A 218 -2.46 -23.47 7.08
CA PHE A 218 -1.71 -23.80 8.28
C PHE A 218 -0.29 -24.29 7.97
N CYS A 219 -0.15 -25.28 7.09
CA CYS A 219 1.10 -26.02 6.89
C CYS A 219 1.66 -26.01 5.45
N GLY A 220 0.94 -25.44 4.49
CA GLY A 220 1.32 -25.41 3.08
C GLY A 220 1.18 -26.73 2.31
N ALA A 221 0.71 -27.81 2.94
CA ALA A 221 0.45 -29.08 2.25
C ALA A 221 -0.70 -28.96 1.22
N PRO A 222 -0.71 -29.75 0.14
CA PRO A 222 -1.81 -29.77 -0.81
C PRO A 222 -3.16 -30.03 -0.13
N VAL A 223 -4.19 -29.32 -0.58
CA VAL A 223 -5.56 -29.46 -0.10
C VAL A 223 -6.38 -30.34 -1.04
N PHE A 224 -7.27 -31.14 -0.45
CA PHE A 224 -8.14 -32.08 -1.12
C PHE A 224 -9.59 -31.78 -0.72
N GLU A 225 -10.45 -31.59 -1.71
CA GLU A 225 -11.87 -31.33 -1.48
C GLU A 225 -12.59 -32.56 -0.91
N LEU A 226 -13.40 -32.36 0.13
CA LEU A 226 -14.31 -33.36 0.66
C LEU A 226 -15.62 -33.27 -0.13
N ARG A 227 -15.71 -34.04 -1.22
CA ARG A 227 -16.90 -34.05 -2.08
C ARG A 227 -18.19 -34.33 -1.30
N GLU A 228 -19.20 -33.46 -1.50
CA GLU A 228 -20.52 -33.54 -0.87
C GLU A 228 -21.13 -34.96 -0.93
N ASP A 229 -21.14 -35.55 -2.14
CA ASP A 229 -21.77 -36.84 -2.41
C ASP A 229 -21.02 -38.04 -1.81
N VAL A 230 -19.76 -37.87 -1.41
CA VAL A 230 -18.93 -38.93 -0.85
C VAL A 230 -18.89 -38.83 0.66
N PHE A 231 -18.59 -37.65 1.20
CA PHE A 231 -18.26 -37.47 2.62
C PHE A 231 -19.46 -37.20 3.51
N PHE A 232 -20.50 -36.55 2.99
CA PHE A 232 -21.57 -35.99 3.79
C PHE A 232 -22.92 -36.67 3.53
N ASP A 233 -23.72 -36.87 4.57
CA ASP A 233 -25.07 -37.44 4.53
C ASP A 233 -26.10 -36.32 4.24
N ILE A 234 -25.88 -35.60 3.15
CA ILE A 234 -26.77 -34.52 2.68
C ILE A 234 -27.94 -35.17 1.93
N GLN A 235 -29.18 -34.76 2.24
CA GLN A 235 -30.36 -35.30 1.56
C GLN A 235 -30.29 -35.03 0.05
N GLU A 236 -30.37 -36.09 -0.77
CA GLU A 236 -30.22 -36.03 -2.24
C GLU A 236 -31.19 -35.08 -2.97
N SER A 237 -32.24 -34.59 -2.31
CA SER A 237 -33.26 -33.71 -2.89
C SER A 237 -32.78 -32.28 -3.21
N PHE A 238 -31.60 -31.85 -2.73
CA PHE A 238 -31.15 -30.45 -2.81
C PHE A 238 -30.08 -30.15 -3.89
N ARG A 239 -29.98 -30.98 -4.92
CA ARG A 239 -28.84 -31.02 -5.86
C ARG A 239 -28.70 -29.85 -6.86
N SER A 240 -29.60 -28.86 -6.89
CA SER A 240 -29.32 -27.64 -7.66
C SER A 240 -29.06 -26.47 -6.72
N TRP A 241 -27.94 -25.77 -6.90
CA TRP A 241 -27.58 -24.56 -6.16
C TRP A 241 -28.70 -23.49 -6.21
N TRP A 242 -29.45 -23.46 -7.31
CA TRP A 242 -30.66 -22.64 -7.45
C TRP A 242 -31.82 -23.10 -6.53
N GLN A 243 -32.02 -24.41 -6.32
CA GLN A 243 -32.97 -24.92 -5.33
C GLN A 243 -32.54 -24.57 -3.90
N LYS A 244 -31.22 -24.68 -3.59
CA LYS A 244 -30.64 -24.26 -2.31
C LYS A 244 -30.93 -22.77 -2.00
N LEU A 245 -31.05 -21.93 -3.03
CA LEU A 245 -31.41 -20.51 -2.90
C LEU A 245 -32.91 -20.29 -2.65
N PHE A 246 -33.79 -21.09 -3.27
CA PHE A 246 -35.25 -20.98 -3.12
C PHE A 246 -35.77 -21.65 -1.85
N ASP A 247 -35.13 -22.74 -1.40
CA ASP A 247 -35.50 -23.47 -0.19
C ASP A 247 -34.97 -22.80 1.10
N ARG A 248 -34.41 -21.58 1.01
CA ARG A 248 -34.11 -20.67 2.13
C ARG A 248 -35.34 -20.33 3.00
N CYS A 249 -36.53 -20.75 2.59
CA CYS A 249 -37.77 -20.67 3.36
C CYS A 249 -38.01 -21.89 4.28
N ILE A 250 -37.15 -22.91 4.28
CA ILE A 250 -37.28 -24.09 5.15
C ILE A 250 -36.59 -23.78 6.50
N PRO A 251 -37.32 -23.79 7.62
CA PRO A 251 -36.73 -23.73 8.95
C PRO A 251 -35.75 -24.91 9.14
N ASP A 252 -34.61 -24.65 9.79
CA ASP A 252 -33.64 -25.68 10.21
C ASP A 252 -32.81 -26.35 9.10
N TRP A 253 -32.71 -25.76 7.90
CA TRP A 253 -31.84 -26.29 6.86
C TRP A 253 -30.38 -25.89 7.09
N PHE A 254 -29.43 -26.80 6.84
CA PHE A 254 -28.01 -26.46 6.76
C PHE A 254 -27.25 -27.40 5.82
N ASP A 255 -26.08 -26.96 5.37
CA ASP A 255 -25.15 -27.66 4.51
C ASP A 255 -23.73 -27.55 5.04
N VAL A 256 -22.92 -28.57 4.76
CA VAL A 256 -21.52 -28.63 5.16
C VAL A 256 -20.69 -29.00 3.94
N THR A 257 -19.77 -28.12 3.58
CA THR A 257 -18.68 -28.47 2.67
C THR A 257 -17.37 -28.45 3.44
N GLY A 258 -16.32 -29.05 2.89
CA GLY A 258 -15.05 -29.03 3.57
C GLY A 258 -13.90 -29.51 2.73
N GLN A 259 -12.72 -29.34 3.29
CA GLN A 259 -11.46 -29.70 2.66
C GLN A 259 -10.52 -30.28 3.71
N VAL A 260 -9.62 -31.17 3.27
CA VAL A 260 -8.58 -31.75 4.10
C VAL A 260 -7.23 -31.61 3.42
N CYS A 261 -6.19 -31.20 4.13
CA CYS A 261 -4.84 -31.18 3.55
C CYS A 261 -4.11 -32.52 3.72
N GLY A 262 -2.99 -32.68 3.03
CA GLY A 262 -2.12 -33.86 3.14
C GLY A 262 -1.59 -34.17 4.55
N ASN A 263 -1.64 -33.20 5.48
CA ASN A 263 -1.29 -33.38 6.89
C ASN A 263 -2.53 -33.57 7.80
N GLY A 264 -3.75 -33.66 7.27
CA GLY A 264 -4.95 -33.92 8.07
C GLY A 264 -5.56 -32.70 8.77
N HIS A 265 -5.15 -31.47 8.43
CA HIS A 265 -5.91 -30.28 8.81
C HIS A 265 -7.21 -30.22 8.01
N LEU A 266 -8.30 -29.97 8.72
CA LEU A 266 -9.64 -29.82 8.19
C LEU A 266 -10.05 -28.35 8.19
N THR A 267 -10.74 -27.94 7.14
CA THR A 267 -11.52 -26.71 7.09
C THR A 267 -12.92 -27.10 6.64
N PHE A 268 -13.94 -26.70 7.39
CA PHE A 268 -15.34 -26.87 7.03
C PHE A 268 -16.00 -25.52 6.89
N GLU A 269 -16.87 -25.45 5.90
CA GLU A 269 -17.74 -24.32 5.61
C GLU A 269 -19.16 -24.78 5.87
N VAL A 270 -19.86 -24.08 6.74
CA VAL A 270 -21.21 -24.44 7.15
C VAL A 270 -22.16 -23.30 6.80
N PHE A 271 -23.21 -23.65 6.09
CA PHE A 271 -24.24 -22.75 5.59
C PHE A 271 -25.57 -23.19 6.17
N GLY A 272 -26.48 -22.30 6.52
CA GLY A 272 -27.79 -22.75 6.98
C GLY A 272 -28.60 -21.69 7.67
N ASN A 273 -29.81 -22.06 8.09
CA ASN A 273 -30.64 -21.30 9.03
C ASN A 273 -30.35 -21.77 10.46
N TRP A 274 -29.93 -20.86 11.32
CA TRP A 274 -29.44 -21.17 12.66
C TRP A 274 -30.27 -20.41 13.68
N ASP A 275 -30.91 -21.16 14.57
CA ASP A 275 -31.24 -20.61 15.88
C ASP A 275 -29.94 -20.53 16.69
N GLU A 276 -29.76 -19.56 17.59
CA GLU A 276 -28.51 -19.30 18.34
C GLU A 276 -27.96 -20.51 19.14
N ALA A 277 -28.67 -21.64 19.19
CA ALA A 277 -28.23 -22.89 19.79
C ALA A 277 -27.12 -23.57 18.95
N SER A 278 -25.96 -23.73 19.57
CA SER A 278 -24.71 -24.29 19.03
C SER A 278 -24.86 -25.53 18.14
N PHE A 279 -24.65 -25.39 16.83
CA PHE A 279 -24.60 -26.49 15.86
C PHE A 279 -23.68 -27.66 16.25
N LEU A 280 -22.51 -27.33 16.82
CA LEU A 280 -21.71 -28.33 17.49
C LEU A 280 -22.15 -28.34 18.95
N ASP A 281 -23.03 -29.28 19.31
CA ASP A 281 -23.58 -29.48 20.66
C ASP A 281 -22.50 -29.88 21.69
N GLY A 282 -21.26 -30.07 21.25
CA GLY A 282 -20.17 -30.50 22.08
C GLY A 282 -19.67 -29.42 23.03
N THR A 283 -19.38 -29.84 24.25
CA THR A 283 -18.53 -29.04 25.13
C THR A 283 -17.08 -29.15 24.66
N PRO A 284 -16.36 -28.02 24.54
CA PRO A 284 -14.93 -28.05 24.27
C PRO A 284 -14.20 -28.89 25.31
N MET A 285 -13.25 -29.70 24.85
CA MET A 285 -12.51 -30.59 25.72
C MET A 285 -11.59 -29.80 26.65
N ALA A 286 -11.37 -30.33 27.86
CA ALA A 286 -10.49 -29.72 28.84
C ALA A 286 -9.06 -29.57 28.27
N GLY A 287 -8.46 -28.40 28.44
CA GLY A 287 -7.12 -28.11 27.93
C GLY A 287 -7.04 -28.01 26.41
N SER A 288 -8.12 -27.63 25.73
CA SER A 288 -8.13 -27.46 24.27
C SER A 288 -7.71 -26.08 23.78
N GLY A 289 -7.35 -25.17 24.68
CA GLY A 289 -7.07 -23.77 24.37
C GLY A 289 -8.26 -22.83 24.53
N LYS A 290 -9.47 -23.33 24.85
CA LYS A 290 -10.64 -22.46 25.05
C LYS A 290 -10.36 -21.36 26.07
N GLY A 291 -10.69 -20.12 25.72
CA GLY A 291 -10.60 -18.98 26.63
C GLY A 291 -9.26 -18.27 26.66
N LEU A 292 -8.28 -18.72 25.87
CA LEU A 292 -7.04 -17.98 25.71
C LEU A 292 -7.32 -16.67 24.98
N GLN A 293 -7.11 -15.56 25.68
CA GLN A 293 -7.12 -14.23 25.09
C GLN A 293 -5.87 -14.03 24.24
N VAL A 294 -6.08 -13.62 23.00
CA VAL A 294 -5.05 -13.30 22.02
C VAL A 294 -4.89 -11.79 22.01
N GLU A 295 -3.71 -11.32 22.40
CA GLU A 295 -3.34 -9.92 22.34
C GLU A 295 -3.26 -9.47 20.88
N THR A 296 -4.30 -8.77 20.44
CA THR A 296 -4.27 -8.02 19.20
C THR A 296 -3.33 -6.83 19.36
N CYS A 297 -2.64 -6.46 18.28
CA CYS A 297 -1.68 -5.36 18.34
C CYS A 297 -2.46 -4.05 18.56
N GLU A 298 -2.48 -3.50 19.78
CA GLU A 298 -3.12 -2.22 20.09
C GLU A 298 -2.62 -1.11 19.16
N LEU A 299 -1.34 -1.15 18.75
CA LEU A 299 -0.79 -0.19 17.81
C LEU A 299 -1.44 -0.34 16.43
N LEU A 300 -1.62 -1.57 15.93
CA LEU A 300 -2.31 -1.79 14.66
C LEU A 300 -3.76 -1.36 14.77
N GLN A 301 -4.44 -1.72 15.86
CA GLN A 301 -5.81 -1.28 16.12
C GLN A 301 -5.90 0.25 16.15
N ARG A 302 -5.01 0.93 16.87
CA ARG A 302 -4.96 2.40 16.92
C ARG A 302 -4.59 3.01 15.57
N VAL A 303 -3.68 2.40 14.81
CA VAL A 303 -3.37 2.85 13.44
C VAL A 303 -4.61 2.72 12.56
N CYS A 304 -5.36 1.63 12.67
CA CYS A 304 -6.64 1.46 11.96
C CYS A 304 -7.71 2.46 12.44
N GLU A 305 -7.79 2.74 13.74
CA GLU A 305 -8.71 3.73 14.34
C GLU A 305 -8.32 5.19 14.03
N GLU A 306 -7.04 5.47 13.79
CA GLU A 306 -6.54 6.81 13.43
C GLU A 306 -6.54 7.04 11.92
N LEU A 307 -6.37 5.97 11.13
CA LEU A 307 -6.60 5.97 9.68
C LEU A 307 -8.09 5.86 9.33
N ASP A 308 -8.96 5.80 10.34
CA ASP A 308 -10.42 5.74 10.24
C ASP A 308 -10.97 6.87 9.36
N PRO A 309 -11.46 6.56 8.13
CA PRO A 309 -12.22 7.51 7.36
C PRO A 309 -13.58 7.65 8.05
N LYS A 310 -13.70 8.72 8.86
CA LYS A 310 -14.94 9.05 9.55
C LYS A 310 -16.04 9.23 8.52
N GLU A 311 -16.91 8.22 8.47
CA GLU A 311 -18.12 8.09 7.64
C GLU A 311 -17.88 7.53 6.21
N HIS A 312 -18.15 6.21 6.08
CA HIS A 312 -18.64 5.49 4.90
C HIS A 312 -17.76 4.46 4.16
N ASP A 313 -17.00 3.61 4.87
CA ASP A 313 -16.83 2.24 4.37
C ASP A 313 -16.54 1.22 5.49
N PHE A 314 -17.60 0.55 5.96
CA PHE A 314 -17.49 -0.50 6.98
C PHE A 314 -16.61 -1.67 6.49
N CYS A 315 -16.57 -1.91 5.18
CA CYS A 315 -15.82 -3.01 4.56
C CYS A 315 -14.31 -2.79 4.64
N GLU A 316 -13.85 -1.56 4.35
CA GLU A 316 -12.43 -1.22 4.37
C GLU A 316 -11.88 -1.26 5.81
N LEU A 317 -12.67 -0.82 6.78
CA LEU A 317 -12.32 -0.85 8.21
C LEU A 317 -12.14 -2.27 8.75
N THR A 318 -13.05 -3.20 8.43
CA THR A 318 -12.90 -4.61 8.83
C THR A 318 -11.65 -5.22 8.19
N PHE A 319 -11.39 -4.92 6.91
CA PHE A 319 -10.17 -5.37 6.23
C PHE A 319 -8.89 -4.93 6.94
N TRP A 320 -8.78 -3.64 7.29
CA TRP A 320 -7.61 -3.10 7.98
C TRP A 320 -7.45 -3.63 9.40
N ARG A 321 -8.55 -3.73 10.18
CA ARG A 321 -8.51 -4.27 11.55
C ARG A 321 -8.12 -5.74 11.58
N ASP A 322 -8.55 -6.50 10.59
CA ASP A 322 -8.27 -7.94 10.49
C ASP A 322 -7.01 -8.23 9.65
N LEU A 323 -6.26 -7.21 9.22
CA LEU A 323 -5.06 -7.36 8.42
C LEU A 323 -3.89 -7.83 9.29
N ASN A 324 -3.87 -9.12 9.61
CA ASN A 324 -2.77 -9.72 10.35
C ASN A 324 -1.74 -10.37 9.39
N PRO A 325 -0.49 -10.60 9.85
CA PRO A 325 0.57 -11.18 9.01
C PRO A 325 0.25 -12.56 8.43
N TYR A 326 -0.69 -13.30 9.02
CA TYR A 326 -1.09 -14.63 8.56
C TYR A 326 -2.18 -14.57 7.47
N THR A 327 -2.99 -13.52 7.47
CA THR A 327 -4.06 -13.32 6.49
C THR A 327 -3.62 -12.54 5.26
N LEU A 328 -2.61 -11.69 5.39
CA LEU A 328 -2.29 -10.67 4.40
C LEU A 328 -2.18 -11.23 2.97
N SER A 329 -1.41 -12.30 2.76
CA SER A 329 -1.26 -12.89 1.42
C SER A 329 -2.56 -13.46 0.86
N GLN A 330 -3.42 -14.06 1.69
CA GLN A 330 -4.71 -14.59 1.24
C GLN A 330 -5.68 -13.48 0.91
N LYS A 331 -5.75 -12.44 1.75
CA LYS A 331 -6.60 -11.29 1.51
C LYS A 331 -6.19 -10.54 0.25
N LEU A 332 -4.88 -10.35 0.04
CA LEU A 332 -4.34 -9.77 -1.19
C LEU A 332 -4.56 -10.67 -2.41
N GLY A 333 -4.40 -11.99 -2.28
CA GLY A 333 -4.66 -12.95 -3.36
C GLY A 333 -6.13 -12.99 -3.77
N ARG A 334 -7.05 -12.88 -2.82
CA ARG A 334 -8.50 -12.75 -3.12
C ARG A 334 -8.82 -11.44 -3.81
N LEU A 335 -8.31 -10.33 -3.28
CA LEU A 335 -8.47 -9.02 -3.90
C LEU A 335 -7.93 -9.02 -5.33
N ALA A 336 -6.78 -9.66 -5.57
CA ALA A 336 -6.22 -9.85 -6.89
C ALA A 336 -7.13 -10.69 -7.81
N ASN A 337 -7.68 -11.81 -7.34
CA ASN A 337 -8.62 -12.62 -8.10
C ASN A 337 -9.92 -11.86 -8.43
N GLU A 338 -10.41 -11.05 -7.50
CA GLU A 338 -11.56 -10.16 -7.69
C GLU A 338 -11.29 -9.13 -8.77
N ILE A 339 -10.18 -8.40 -8.67
CA ILE A 339 -9.74 -7.47 -9.69
C ILE A 339 -9.63 -8.17 -11.05
N GLY A 340 -9.03 -9.37 -11.08
CA GLY A 340 -8.93 -10.19 -12.28
C GLY A 340 -10.29 -10.52 -12.92
N MET A 341 -11.31 -10.85 -12.12
CA MET A 341 -12.66 -11.13 -12.61
C MET A 341 -13.36 -9.93 -13.24
N PHE A 342 -13.03 -8.70 -12.81
CA PHE A 342 -13.58 -7.47 -13.39
C PHE A 342 -12.77 -6.93 -14.57
N VAL A 343 -11.53 -7.41 -14.74
CA VAL A 343 -10.58 -6.95 -15.76
C VAL A 343 -10.60 -7.85 -17.01
N ILE A 344 -11.00 -9.12 -16.89
CA ILE A 344 -11.03 -10.05 -18.02
C ILE A 344 -12.30 -9.86 -18.86
N ASP A 345 -12.10 -9.39 -20.09
CA ASP A 345 -12.96 -9.80 -21.21
C ASP A 345 -12.47 -11.18 -21.69
N GLU A 346 -13.37 -12.15 -21.95
CA GLU A 346 -12.99 -13.55 -22.21
C GLU A 346 -12.09 -13.73 -23.45
N GLU A 347 -11.94 -12.69 -24.27
CA GLU A 347 -11.10 -12.70 -25.46
C GLU A 347 -9.66 -12.21 -25.21
N ASP A 348 -9.37 -11.60 -24.05
CA ASP A 348 -8.08 -10.99 -23.76
C ASP A 348 -7.05 -12.00 -23.21
N GLU A 349 -6.03 -12.31 -24.02
CA GLU A 349 -4.93 -13.22 -23.68
C GLU A 349 -4.03 -12.66 -22.57
N GLU A 350 -3.91 -11.33 -22.46
CA GLU A 350 -3.07 -10.65 -21.47
C GLU A 350 -3.73 -10.63 -20.08
N GLY A 351 -5.05 -10.43 -20.01
CA GLY A 351 -5.84 -10.60 -18.78
C GLY A 351 -5.81 -12.03 -18.24
N ARG A 352 -5.77 -13.03 -19.13
CA ARG A 352 -5.57 -14.44 -18.75
C ARG A 352 -4.18 -14.70 -18.21
N GLU A 353 -3.13 -14.17 -18.84
CA GLU A 353 -1.76 -14.27 -18.34
C GLU A 353 -1.63 -13.62 -16.95
N LEU A 354 -2.23 -12.45 -16.75
CA LEU A 354 -2.24 -11.75 -15.47
C LEU A 354 -2.95 -12.54 -14.38
N VAL A 355 -4.13 -13.12 -14.63
CA VAL A 355 -4.83 -13.97 -13.63
C VAL A 355 -4.08 -15.27 -13.35
N CYS A 356 -3.46 -15.88 -14.36
CA CYS A 356 -2.53 -16.97 -14.14
C CYS A 356 -1.38 -16.50 -13.25
N PHE A 357 -0.76 -15.34 -13.51
CA PHE A 357 0.35 -14.82 -12.72
C PHE A 357 -0.05 -14.47 -11.28
N LEU A 358 -1.23 -13.86 -11.07
CA LEU A 358 -1.79 -13.52 -9.75
C LEU A 358 -2.07 -14.76 -8.89
N ARG A 359 -2.49 -15.88 -9.52
CA ARG A 359 -2.70 -17.16 -8.83
C ARG A 359 -1.41 -17.80 -8.31
N HIS A 360 -0.26 -17.43 -8.85
CA HIS A 360 1.06 -17.94 -8.42
C HIS A 360 1.78 -17.00 -7.45
N LEU A 361 1.12 -15.93 -6.96
CA LEU A 361 1.70 -15.04 -5.95
C LEU A 361 1.59 -15.68 -4.57
N HIS A 362 2.73 -16.14 -4.05
CA HIS A 362 2.82 -16.80 -2.75
C HIS A 362 3.61 -15.96 -1.74
N THR A 363 4.28 -14.89 -2.19
CA THR A 363 5.15 -14.05 -1.37
C THR A 363 4.88 -12.56 -1.57
N ILE A 364 5.24 -11.74 -0.57
CA ILE A 364 5.18 -10.28 -0.68
C ILE A 364 6.07 -9.76 -1.82
N SER A 365 7.16 -10.47 -2.16
CA SER A 365 8.03 -10.11 -3.27
C SER A 365 7.31 -10.23 -4.61
N ASP A 366 6.54 -11.31 -4.79
CA ASP A 366 5.76 -11.54 -6.00
C ASP A 366 4.71 -10.42 -6.17
N PHE A 367 4.09 -9.99 -5.07
CA PHE A 367 3.18 -8.84 -5.07
C PHE A 367 3.86 -7.53 -5.46
N VAL A 368 5.06 -7.25 -4.92
CA VAL A 368 5.81 -6.02 -5.25
C VAL A 368 6.23 -5.98 -6.72
N GLU A 369 6.56 -7.13 -7.32
CA GLU A 369 6.88 -7.21 -8.76
C GLU A 369 5.64 -7.01 -9.65
N VAL A 370 4.45 -7.37 -9.15
CA VAL A 370 3.20 -7.36 -9.92
C VAL A 370 2.45 -6.05 -9.85
N ILE A 371 2.56 -5.29 -8.75
CA ILE A 371 1.90 -3.98 -8.60
C ILE A 371 2.12 -3.09 -9.84
N PRO A 372 3.36 -2.93 -10.38
CA PRO A 372 3.58 -2.13 -11.59
C PRO A 372 3.02 -2.72 -12.89
N LYS A 373 2.74 -4.03 -12.94
CA LYS A 373 2.10 -4.70 -14.10
C LYS A 373 0.58 -4.52 -14.05
N LEU A 374 -0.01 -4.64 -12.85
CA LEU A 374 -1.42 -4.34 -12.60
C LEU A 374 -1.75 -2.86 -12.89
N GLU A 375 -0.90 -1.94 -12.42
CA GLU A 375 -1.05 -0.51 -12.68
C GLU A 375 -1.06 -0.21 -14.19
N ARG A 376 -0.12 -0.79 -14.96
CA ARG A 376 -0.09 -0.65 -16.43
C ARG A 376 -1.34 -1.20 -17.09
N ARG A 377 -1.80 -2.40 -16.73
CA ARG A 377 -3.01 -2.97 -17.32
C ARG A 377 -4.26 -2.15 -17.00
N MET A 378 -4.33 -1.58 -15.79
CA MET A 378 -5.41 -0.67 -15.42
C MET A 378 -5.40 0.62 -16.25
N ASP A 379 -4.21 1.13 -16.62
CA ASP A 379 -4.07 2.26 -17.53
C ASP A 379 -4.45 1.90 -18.97
N ASP A 380 -4.09 0.70 -19.45
CA ASP A 380 -4.46 0.22 -20.80
C ASP A 380 -5.98 0.04 -20.93
N LEU A 381 -6.63 -0.57 -19.93
CA LEU A 381 -8.10 -0.69 -19.88
C LEU A 381 -8.79 0.67 -19.83
N LYS A 382 -8.18 1.63 -19.11
CA LYS A 382 -8.69 3.00 -19.05
C LYS A 382 -8.61 3.66 -20.42
N GLN A 383 -7.50 3.47 -21.15
CA GLN A 383 -7.35 3.98 -22.52
C GLN A 383 -8.36 3.35 -23.47
N MET A 384 -8.54 2.02 -23.44
CA MET A 384 -9.57 1.35 -24.26
C MET A 384 -10.99 1.84 -23.96
N TYR A 385 -11.29 2.10 -22.68
CA TYR A 385 -12.60 2.63 -22.28
C TYR A 385 -12.79 4.10 -22.72
N GLU A 386 -11.72 4.89 -22.73
CA GLU A 386 -11.72 6.26 -23.25
C GLU A 386 -11.86 6.29 -24.78
N ASP A 387 -11.18 5.38 -25.49
CA ASP A 387 -11.23 5.26 -26.95
C ASP A 387 -12.62 4.77 -27.42
N SER A 388 -13.20 3.76 -26.75
CA SER A 388 -14.57 3.29 -27.04
C SER A 388 -15.65 4.33 -26.77
N PHE A 389 -15.49 5.17 -25.73
CA PHE A 389 -16.41 6.28 -25.47
C PHE A 389 -16.29 7.41 -26.48
N GLN A 390 -15.11 7.56 -27.11
CA GLN A 390 -14.88 8.57 -28.12
C GLN A 390 -15.45 8.15 -29.47
N GLU A 391 -15.39 6.86 -29.82
CA GLU A 391 -16.05 6.31 -31.01
C GLU A 391 -17.58 6.44 -30.94
N ASP A 392 -18.21 6.20 -29.77
CA ASP A 392 -19.67 6.33 -29.61
C ASP A 392 -20.19 7.80 -29.65
N TYR A 393 -19.32 8.78 -29.42
CA TYR A 393 -19.71 10.21 -29.45
C TYR A 393 -19.43 10.89 -30.79
N GLU A 394 -18.47 10.39 -31.56
CA GLU A 394 -18.14 10.91 -32.89
C GLU A 394 -19.03 10.29 -33.99
N ASP A 395 -19.67 9.14 -33.74
CA ASP A 395 -20.56 8.48 -34.73
C ASP A 395 -22.00 9.04 -34.79
N SER A 396 -22.25 10.19 -34.15
CA SER A 396 -23.52 10.94 -34.27
C SER A 396 -23.43 12.20 -35.13
N SER A 397 -22.27 12.48 -35.74
CA SER A 397 -22.13 13.52 -36.75
C SER A 397 -21.13 13.12 -37.82
N GLU A 398 -21.58 12.35 -38.82
CA GLU A 398 -21.35 12.55 -40.25
C GLU A 398 -21.63 11.26 -41.03
N ASP A 399 -22.83 11.16 -41.59
CA ASP A 399 -23.05 10.40 -42.81
C ASP A 399 -22.19 11.02 -43.94
N SER A 400 -21.19 10.33 -44.46
CA SER A 400 -21.13 10.00 -45.90
C SER A 400 -19.82 9.30 -46.33
N GLU A 401 -20.01 8.11 -46.91
CA GLU A 401 -19.30 7.56 -48.08
C GLU A 401 -17.77 7.43 -48.06
N SER A 402 -17.25 6.19 -48.04
CA SER A 402 -16.96 5.46 -49.29
C SER A 402 -16.19 4.15 -49.05
N SER A 403 -16.56 3.18 -49.87
CA SER A 403 -15.96 1.86 -50.08
C SER A 403 -14.46 1.85 -50.36
N ASN A 404 -13.74 0.85 -49.84
CA ASN A 404 -13.00 -0.07 -50.72
C ASN A 404 -12.54 -1.36 -50.04
N GLU A 405 -12.71 -2.44 -50.80
CA GLU A 405 -12.27 -3.81 -50.58
C GLU A 405 -10.72 -3.93 -50.55
N GLY A 406 -10.21 -4.96 -49.86
CA GLY A 406 -8.80 -5.34 -49.92
C GLY A 406 -8.46 -6.60 -49.12
N ASP A 407 -8.70 -7.75 -49.74
CA ASP A 407 -8.21 -9.08 -49.36
C ASP A 407 -6.70 -9.11 -49.06
N GLY A 408 -6.27 -9.96 -48.11
CA GLY A 408 -4.86 -10.27 -47.91
C GLY A 408 -4.57 -11.32 -46.84
N ALA A 409 -4.69 -12.60 -47.20
CA ALA A 409 -4.27 -13.75 -46.40
C ALA A 409 -2.73 -13.91 -46.33
N ASN A 410 -2.20 -14.39 -45.19
CA ASN A 410 -1.38 -15.63 -45.05
C ASN A 410 -0.25 -15.61 -44.00
N SER A 411 -0.09 -16.83 -43.43
CA SER A 411 1.13 -17.57 -43.06
C SER A 411 1.84 -17.34 -41.71
N ALA A 412 1.55 -18.27 -40.80
CA ALA A 412 2.39 -19.43 -40.39
C ALA A 412 3.85 -19.24 -39.91
N ASP A 413 4.06 -19.80 -38.72
CA ASP A 413 5.18 -20.61 -38.23
C ASP A 413 6.63 -20.08 -38.31
N SER A 414 7.32 -20.04 -37.17
CA SER A 414 8.32 -21.07 -36.83
C SER A 414 9.10 -20.75 -35.56
N GLU A 415 9.25 -21.80 -34.74
CA GLU A 415 10.13 -21.97 -33.59
C GLU A 415 11.61 -21.67 -33.90
N SER A 416 12.39 -21.30 -32.88
CA SER A 416 13.60 -22.06 -32.54
C SER A 416 14.18 -21.59 -31.21
N GLY A 417 14.39 -22.55 -30.31
CA GLY A 417 15.04 -22.35 -29.04
C GLY A 417 16.56 -22.28 -29.14
N SER A 418 17.18 -21.88 -28.03
CA SER A 418 18.56 -22.21 -27.73
C SER A 418 18.70 -22.45 -26.23
N ALA A 419 19.16 -23.66 -25.91
CA ALA A 419 19.54 -24.10 -24.59
C ALA A 419 20.88 -23.45 -24.18
N ALA A 420 20.98 -23.02 -22.92
CA ALA A 420 22.24 -22.69 -22.29
C ALA A 420 22.21 -23.14 -20.82
N ASP A 421 23.03 -24.16 -20.56
CA ASP A 421 23.76 -24.51 -19.34
C ASP A 421 23.31 -23.88 -18.01
N GLU A 422 22.63 -24.68 -17.18
CA GLU A 422 22.38 -24.38 -15.77
C GLU A 422 23.64 -24.63 -14.92
N GLU A 423 24.29 -23.53 -14.56
CA GLU A 423 25.20 -23.44 -13.42
C GLU A 423 24.35 -23.46 -12.13
N ILE A 424 24.51 -24.51 -11.30
CA ILE A 424 23.82 -24.62 -10.01
C ILE A 424 24.28 -23.48 -9.10
N LYS A 425 23.51 -22.39 -9.09
CA LYS A 425 23.57 -21.33 -8.08
C LYS A 425 22.69 -21.75 -6.92
N GLU A 426 23.26 -21.78 -5.71
CA GLU A 426 22.46 -21.92 -4.48
C GLU A 426 21.46 -20.75 -4.44
N GLU A 427 20.17 -21.07 -4.61
CA GLU A 427 19.10 -20.08 -4.56
C GLU A 427 19.04 -19.42 -3.16
N PRO A 428 18.92 -18.09 -3.09
CA PRO A 428 18.54 -17.45 -1.84
C PRO A 428 17.13 -17.96 -1.44
N PRO A 429 16.84 -18.18 -0.15
CA PRO A 429 15.52 -18.63 0.29
C PRO A 429 14.43 -17.65 -0.20
N PHE A 430 13.20 -18.12 -0.49
CA PHE A 430 12.08 -17.37 -1.13
C PHE A 430 11.68 -16.03 -0.46
N TRP A 431 12.39 -15.56 0.55
CA TRP A 431 12.06 -14.38 1.36
C TRP A 431 13.25 -13.52 1.79
N SER A 432 14.40 -13.58 1.12
CA SER A 432 15.47 -12.59 1.33
C SER A 432 15.20 -11.32 0.50
N VAL A 433 15.20 -10.17 1.16
CA VAL A 433 15.14 -8.85 0.50
C VAL A 433 16.57 -8.43 0.12
N PRO A 434 16.85 -8.14 -1.16
CA PRO A 434 18.12 -7.57 -1.61
C PRO A 434 18.49 -6.29 -0.84
N PHE A 435 19.79 -6.09 -0.59
CA PHE A 435 20.29 -4.94 0.18
C PHE A 435 20.00 -3.59 -0.51
N ASP A 436 19.80 -3.60 -1.83
CA ASP A 436 19.49 -2.42 -2.65
C ASP A 436 18.04 -1.91 -2.43
N ASP A 437 17.13 -2.76 -1.96
CA ASP A 437 15.72 -2.40 -1.69
C ASP A 437 15.53 -1.72 -0.31
N LEU A 438 16.48 -1.90 0.61
CA LEU A 438 16.52 -1.22 1.91
C LEU A 438 16.90 0.27 1.80
N GLU A 439 17.59 0.67 0.72
CA GLU A 439 17.89 2.08 0.41
C GLU A 439 16.64 2.80 -0.16
N VAL A 440 15.79 2.09 -0.90
CA VAL A 440 14.52 2.62 -1.45
C VAL A 440 13.52 2.95 -0.34
N VAL A 441 13.43 2.13 0.71
CA VAL A 441 12.56 2.42 1.86
C VAL A 441 13.03 3.62 2.69
N LYS A 442 14.35 3.90 2.72
CA LYS A 442 14.91 5.08 3.39
C LYS A 442 14.67 6.39 2.64
N SER A 443 14.40 6.34 1.34
CA SER A 443 14.21 7.55 0.52
C SER A 443 12.80 8.16 0.64
N PHE A 444 11.82 7.42 1.18
CA PHE A 444 10.44 7.89 1.39
C PHE A 444 10.23 8.84 2.59
N GLN A 445 11.28 9.18 3.34
CA GLN A 445 11.16 10.00 4.56
C GLN A 445 11.22 11.54 4.35
N ASN A 446 11.25 12.07 3.11
CA ASN A 446 11.34 13.52 2.89
C ASN A 446 10.30 14.07 1.88
N GLU A 447 9.20 14.58 2.44
CA GLU A 447 8.30 15.68 2.01
C GLU A 447 7.65 15.72 0.60
N SER A 448 6.30 15.56 0.55
CA SER A 448 5.33 16.62 0.15
C SER A 448 3.87 16.15 0.05
N LEU A 449 3.57 14.86 0.24
CA LEU A 449 2.18 14.34 0.15
C LEU A 449 1.25 14.88 1.24
N ALA A 450 1.79 15.22 2.42
CA ALA A 450 1.00 15.61 3.59
C ALA A 450 0.37 17.02 3.50
N LEU A 451 0.96 17.95 2.73
CA LEU A 451 0.50 19.35 2.69
C LEU A 451 -0.65 19.56 1.69
N ASN A 452 -0.66 18.82 0.57
CA ASN A 452 -1.74 18.87 -0.41
C ASN A 452 -2.99 18.13 0.09
N ALA A 453 -2.81 17.00 0.78
CA ALA A 453 -3.87 16.33 1.52
C ALA A 453 -4.48 17.27 2.58
N ALA A 454 -3.67 18.02 3.32
CA ALA A 454 -4.14 18.99 4.32
C ALA A 454 -4.94 20.17 3.71
N GLN A 455 -4.58 20.66 2.51
CA GLN A 455 -5.26 21.78 1.85
C GLN A 455 -6.59 21.37 1.20
N MET A 456 -6.66 20.15 0.66
CA MET A 456 -7.88 19.55 0.09
C MET A 456 -8.89 19.23 1.20
N VAL A 457 -8.41 18.65 2.30
CA VAL A 457 -9.17 18.41 3.53
C VAL A 457 -9.71 19.73 4.10
N TYR A 458 -8.91 20.80 4.16
CA TYR A 458 -9.36 22.11 4.68
C TYR A 458 -10.52 22.75 3.88
N THR A 459 -10.52 22.57 2.55
CA THR A 459 -11.52 23.20 1.68
C THR A 459 -12.84 22.42 1.67
N TYR A 460 -12.78 21.09 1.83
CA TYR A 460 -13.97 20.23 1.90
C TYR A 460 -14.65 20.28 3.27
N LEU A 461 -13.88 20.47 4.35
CA LEU A 461 -14.36 20.63 5.74
C LEU A 461 -15.18 21.91 6.00
N SER A 462 -15.48 22.74 4.99
CA SER A 462 -16.01 24.10 5.19
C SER A 462 -17.45 24.39 4.73
N ASN A 463 -18.29 23.44 4.27
CA ASN A 463 -19.75 23.72 4.10
C ASN A 463 -20.67 22.47 4.18
N ASP A 464 -21.81 22.64 4.86
CA ASP A 464 -22.82 21.65 5.31
C ASP A 464 -23.74 21.06 4.22
N LYS A 465 -23.84 19.71 4.18
CA LYS A 465 -24.93 18.78 3.74
C LYS A 465 -25.53 18.88 2.30
N PRO A 466 -26.24 17.84 1.81
CA PRO A 466 -25.80 16.47 1.47
C PRO A 466 -26.17 16.11 -0.01
N ASN A 467 -25.41 15.28 -0.75
CA ASN A 467 -25.90 14.80 -2.08
C ASN A 467 -25.11 13.58 -2.65
N PRO A 468 -25.69 12.78 -3.58
CA PRO A 468 -25.22 11.50 -4.13
C PRO A 468 -24.02 11.62 -5.08
N SER A 469 -23.22 12.68 -4.88
CA SER A 469 -22.08 13.08 -5.68
C SER A 469 -20.75 12.47 -5.19
N ALA A 470 -20.69 11.82 -4.02
CA ALA A 470 -19.45 11.16 -3.55
C ALA A 470 -18.99 10.00 -4.45
N ARG A 471 -19.94 9.24 -5.03
CA ARG A 471 -19.71 8.21 -6.05
C ARG A 471 -19.26 8.76 -7.41
N MET A 472 -19.55 10.03 -7.68
CA MET A 472 -18.98 10.77 -8.81
C MET A 472 -17.59 11.31 -8.45
N VAL A 473 -17.36 11.72 -7.20
CA VAL A 473 -16.14 12.35 -6.70
C VAL A 473 -14.93 11.41 -6.61
N VAL A 474 -15.07 10.11 -6.31
CA VAL A 474 -13.93 9.15 -6.41
C VAL A 474 -13.52 8.92 -7.87
N ARG A 475 -14.50 8.87 -8.78
CA ARG A 475 -14.29 8.81 -10.25
C ARG A 475 -13.64 10.10 -10.79
N THR A 476 -14.06 11.26 -10.29
CA THR A 476 -13.45 12.56 -10.63
C THR A 476 -12.09 12.73 -9.96
N SER A 477 -11.81 12.13 -8.79
CA SER A 477 -10.52 12.25 -8.08
C SER A 477 -9.38 11.53 -8.79
N LYS A 478 -9.61 10.33 -9.35
CA LYS A 478 -8.62 9.65 -10.21
C LYS A 478 -8.37 10.38 -11.54
N ASN A 479 -9.37 11.10 -12.07
CA ASN A 479 -9.18 11.99 -13.23
C ASN A 479 -8.52 13.32 -12.86
N MET A 480 -8.72 13.83 -11.64
CA MET A 480 -8.06 15.04 -11.15
C MET A 480 -6.57 14.81 -10.84
N ASP A 481 -6.16 13.65 -10.34
CA ASP A 481 -4.74 13.33 -10.15
C ASP A 481 -3.99 13.21 -11.49
N HIS A 482 -4.64 12.61 -12.50
CA HIS A 482 -4.13 12.58 -13.87
C HIS A 482 -4.06 13.99 -14.50
N GLN A 483 -5.09 14.83 -14.29
CA GLN A 483 -5.07 16.25 -14.67
C GLN A 483 -4.02 17.06 -13.91
N LEU A 484 -3.69 16.70 -12.65
CA LEU A 484 -2.68 17.36 -11.83
C LEU A 484 -1.27 17.07 -12.34
N VAL A 485 -1.01 15.83 -12.78
CA VAL A 485 0.25 15.43 -13.43
C VAL A 485 0.40 16.10 -14.79
N LEU A 486 -0.64 16.08 -15.64
CA LEU A 486 -0.65 16.79 -16.92
C LEU A 486 -0.48 18.31 -16.75
N ARG A 487 -1.10 18.91 -15.73
CA ARG A 487 -0.93 20.32 -15.38
C ARG A 487 0.47 20.62 -14.86
N THR A 488 1.06 19.74 -14.06
CA THR A 488 2.43 19.90 -13.55
C THR A 488 3.44 19.85 -14.69
N GLU A 489 3.26 18.92 -15.64
CA GLU A 489 4.10 18.81 -16.83
C GLU A 489 3.89 19.97 -17.82
N ALA A 490 2.65 20.42 -18.00
CA ALA A 490 2.34 21.61 -18.81
C ALA A 490 2.92 22.90 -18.20
N VAL A 491 2.90 23.03 -16.87
CA VAL A 491 3.55 24.15 -16.16
C VAL A 491 5.07 24.08 -16.29
N ARG A 492 5.65 22.88 -16.21
CA ARG A 492 7.09 22.66 -16.43
C ARG A 492 7.49 23.07 -17.85
N LYS A 493 6.79 22.58 -18.88
CA LYS A 493 7.03 22.98 -20.28
C LYS A 493 6.78 24.46 -20.54
N LEU A 494 5.75 25.05 -19.94
CA LEU A 494 5.50 26.49 -20.06
C LEU A 494 6.62 27.32 -19.43
N GLU A 495 7.18 26.86 -18.31
CA GLU A 495 8.33 27.53 -17.69
C GLU A 495 9.59 27.37 -18.55
N GLU A 496 9.84 26.20 -19.13
CA GLU A 496 10.91 26.00 -20.12
C GLU A 496 10.76 26.97 -21.31
N MET A 497 9.58 27.04 -21.91
CA MET A 497 9.30 27.98 -23.02
C MET A 497 9.47 29.44 -22.61
N LYS A 498 9.09 29.82 -21.38
CA LYS A 498 9.33 31.18 -20.86
C LYS A 498 10.81 31.46 -20.68
N GLN A 499 11.59 30.50 -20.20
CA GLN A 499 13.03 30.66 -20.05
C GLN A 499 13.72 30.77 -21.42
N GLU A 500 13.32 29.97 -22.41
CA GLU A 500 13.80 30.06 -23.78
C GLU A 500 13.46 31.42 -24.40
N ARG A 501 12.20 31.83 -24.32
CA ARG A 501 11.73 33.12 -24.85
C ARG A 501 12.36 34.31 -24.13
N LYS A 502 12.61 34.19 -22.83
CA LYS A 502 13.39 35.15 -22.05
C LYS A 502 14.82 35.23 -22.57
N ALA A 503 15.49 34.10 -22.78
CA ALA A 503 16.85 34.09 -23.33
C ALA A 503 16.90 34.75 -24.73
N GLU A 504 15.90 34.49 -25.57
CA GLU A 504 15.78 35.08 -26.91
C GLU A 504 15.64 36.61 -26.87
N ILE A 505 14.73 37.16 -26.04
CA ILE A 505 14.57 38.62 -25.93
C ILE A 505 15.77 39.28 -25.28
N GLU A 506 16.39 38.65 -24.29
CA GLU A 506 17.61 39.19 -23.67
C GLU A 506 18.76 39.26 -24.68
N ALA A 507 18.90 38.24 -25.54
CA ALA A 507 19.87 38.25 -26.63
C ALA A 507 19.55 39.35 -27.66
N ALA A 508 18.28 39.51 -28.05
CA ALA A 508 17.86 40.52 -29.03
C ALA A 508 18.03 41.96 -28.52
N LEU A 509 17.69 42.24 -27.26
CA LEU A 509 17.88 43.56 -26.64
C LEU A 509 19.36 43.91 -26.50
N THR A 510 20.18 42.94 -26.13
CA THR A 510 21.63 43.09 -26.06
C THR A 510 22.19 43.41 -27.45
N ALA A 511 21.75 42.70 -28.49
CA ALA A 511 22.14 42.96 -29.87
C ALA A 511 21.68 44.35 -30.37
N ALA A 512 20.55 44.84 -29.87
CA ALA A 512 20.03 46.19 -30.14
C ALA A 512 20.74 47.32 -29.34
N GLY A 513 21.73 46.98 -28.51
CA GLY A 513 22.50 47.94 -27.71
C GLY A 513 21.76 48.48 -26.49
N VAL A 514 20.70 47.78 -26.05
CA VAL A 514 20.00 48.10 -24.79
C VAL A 514 20.66 47.29 -23.68
N GLU A 515 21.11 47.95 -22.61
CA GLU A 515 21.79 47.29 -21.48
C GLU A 515 20.93 47.33 -20.20
N LYS A 516 21.03 46.28 -19.38
CA LYS A 516 20.42 46.25 -18.05
C LYS A 516 21.12 47.28 -17.14
N ARG A 517 20.35 48.14 -16.45
CA ARG A 517 20.89 49.07 -15.43
C ARG A 517 20.49 48.56 -14.05
N GLY A 518 21.49 48.21 -13.23
CA GLY A 518 21.23 47.69 -11.88
C GLY A 518 20.61 46.29 -11.86
N GLY A 519 20.76 45.51 -12.93
CA GLY A 519 20.19 44.16 -13.07
C GLY A 519 18.83 44.11 -13.76
N GLU A 520 18.21 45.25 -14.05
CA GLU A 520 16.87 45.34 -14.66
C GLU A 520 16.88 46.00 -16.05
N TRP A 521 15.93 45.61 -16.88
CA TRP A 521 15.70 46.22 -18.19
C TRP A 521 15.02 47.59 -18.06
N PRO A 522 15.16 48.52 -19.03
CA PRO A 522 14.58 49.88 -18.92
C PRO A 522 13.06 49.92 -18.71
N LEU A 523 12.32 48.98 -19.33
CA LEU A 523 10.92 48.71 -19.04
C LEU A 523 10.76 47.22 -18.70
N PRO A 524 10.96 46.81 -17.43
CA PRO A 524 10.83 45.41 -17.04
C PRO A 524 9.46 44.83 -17.44
N ASP A 525 8.42 45.65 -17.35
CA ASP A 525 7.04 45.27 -17.66
C ASP A 525 6.83 44.92 -19.13
N ALA A 526 7.48 45.63 -20.07
CA ALA A 526 7.33 45.33 -21.49
C ALA A 526 8.16 44.09 -21.93
N VAL A 527 9.28 43.80 -21.26
CA VAL A 527 9.98 42.51 -21.45
C VAL A 527 9.14 41.37 -20.87
N GLN A 528 8.57 41.58 -19.69
CA GLN A 528 7.66 40.61 -19.07
C GLN A 528 6.39 40.39 -19.90
N SER A 529 5.84 41.42 -20.56
CA SER A 529 4.69 41.26 -21.44
C SER A 529 5.03 40.39 -22.66
N TYR A 530 6.23 40.53 -23.23
CA TYR A 530 6.67 39.69 -24.33
C TYR A 530 6.93 38.23 -23.93
N ILE A 531 7.52 38.00 -22.75
CA ILE A 531 7.74 36.64 -22.21
C ILE A 531 6.39 35.94 -21.96
N LYS A 532 5.36 36.70 -21.57
CA LYS A 532 4.03 36.17 -21.22
C LYS A 532 3.10 36.00 -22.41
N ASP A 533 3.19 36.83 -23.45
CA ASP A 533 2.31 36.79 -24.62
C ASP A 533 3.05 36.31 -25.87
N PRO A 534 2.72 35.09 -26.37
CA PRO A 534 3.40 34.52 -27.52
C PRO A 534 3.21 35.31 -28.83
N ASN A 535 2.15 36.12 -28.92
CA ASN A 535 1.75 36.82 -30.15
C ASN A 535 2.43 38.17 -30.35
N VAL A 536 3.05 38.73 -29.29
CA VAL A 536 3.86 39.92 -29.43
C VAL A 536 5.09 39.52 -30.23
N LEU A 537 5.36 40.21 -31.34
CA LEU A 537 6.53 39.95 -32.16
C LEU A 537 7.79 40.47 -31.46
N LEU A 538 8.89 39.73 -31.55
CA LEU A 538 10.16 40.05 -30.87
C LEU A 538 10.62 41.48 -31.18
N ASN A 539 10.50 41.89 -32.44
CA ASN A 539 10.91 43.21 -32.90
C ASN A 539 10.09 44.34 -32.24
N GLU A 540 8.78 44.14 -32.03
CA GLU A 540 7.93 45.15 -31.38
C GLU A 540 8.31 45.35 -29.91
N ALA A 541 8.64 44.26 -29.20
CA ALA A 541 9.09 44.34 -27.82
C ALA A 541 10.45 45.07 -27.70
N VAL A 542 11.38 44.76 -28.61
CA VAL A 542 12.68 45.43 -28.69
C VAL A 542 12.52 46.92 -29.00
N ASP A 543 11.65 47.28 -29.94
CA ASP A 543 11.40 48.69 -30.32
C ASP A 543 10.83 49.50 -29.16
N ARG A 544 9.87 48.94 -28.41
CA ARG A 544 9.30 49.60 -27.21
C ARG A 544 10.33 49.82 -26.10
N GLN A 545 11.19 48.82 -25.83
CA GLN A 545 12.29 48.98 -24.86
C GLN A 545 13.24 50.10 -25.24
N ARG A 546 13.61 50.12 -26.53
CA ARG A 546 14.50 51.13 -27.08
C ARG A 546 13.90 52.53 -26.95
N GLN A 547 12.61 52.69 -27.26
CA GLN A 547 11.92 53.96 -27.14
C GLN A 547 11.94 54.49 -25.69
N CYS A 548 11.56 53.68 -24.70
CA CYS A 548 11.56 54.17 -23.32
C CYS A 548 12.95 54.35 -22.73
N PHE A 549 13.95 53.60 -23.19
CA PHE A 549 15.35 53.88 -22.85
C PHE A 549 15.74 55.30 -23.30
N LEU A 550 15.38 55.68 -24.52
CA LEU A 550 15.63 57.03 -25.04
C LEU A 550 14.86 58.10 -24.23
N GLU A 551 13.57 57.88 -23.93
CA GLU A 551 12.78 58.81 -23.10
C GLU A 551 13.36 58.97 -21.68
N ALA A 552 13.90 57.90 -21.09
CA ALA A 552 14.54 57.95 -19.78
C ALA A 552 15.88 58.71 -19.81
N GLU A 553 16.66 58.55 -20.88
CA GLU A 553 17.88 59.33 -21.12
C GLU A 553 17.55 60.82 -21.26
N GLU A 554 16.51 61.16 -22.03
CA GLU A 554 16.02 62.53 -22.19
C GLU A 554 15.55 63.13 -20.86
N LYS A 555 14.76 62.39 -20.06
CA LYS A 555 14.32 62.85 -18.73
C LYS A 555 15.49 63.06 -17.77
N LYS A 556 16.50 62.19 -17.81
CA LYS A 556 17.73 62.36 -16.99
C LYS A 556 18.50 63.60 -17.43
N ALA A 557 18.65 63.83 -18.73
CA ALA A 557 19.27 65.03 -19.26
C ALA A 557 18.52 66.28 -18.79
N ALA A 558 17.19 66.29 -18.87
CA ALA A 558 16.34 67.38 -18.39
C ALA A 558 16.43 67.59 -16.86
N GLU A 559 16.49 66.53 -16.06
CA GLU A 559 16.66 66.63 -14.61
C GLU A 559 18.07 67.14 -14.24
N GLN A 560 19.11 66.70 -14.95
CA GLN A 560 20.46 67.22 -14.79
C GLN A 560 20.54 68.70 -15.15
N GLU A 561 19.89 69.11 -16.23
CA GLU A 561 19.77 70.51 -16.62
C GLU A 561 19.02 71.32 -15.54
N LYS A 562 17.90 70.80 -15.03
CA LYS A 562 17.17 71.41 -13.91
C LYS A 562 18.04 71.55 -12.65
N LYS A 563 18.78 70.50 -12.27
CA LYS A 563 19.70 70.55 -11.12
C LYS A 563 20.84 71.53 -11.35
N ALA A 564 21.37 71.61 -12.57
CA ALA A 564 22.38 72.59 -12.95
C ALA A 564 21.82 74.03 -12.85
N ALA A 565 20.59 74.25 -13.32
CA ALA A 565 19.89 75.53 -13.21
C ALA A 565 19.61 75.91 -11.74
N GLU A 566 19.13 74.98 -10.91
CA GLU A 566 18.94 75.18 -9.46
C GLU A 566 20.26 75.49 -8.75
N ARG A 567 21.34 74.80 -9.11
CA ARG A 567 22.68 75.07 -8.58
C ARG A 567 23.17 76.46 -8.99
N ALA A 568 23.03 76.83 -10.26
CA ALA A 568 23.37 78.15 -10.76
C ALA A 568 22.55 79.25 -10.05
N GLN A 569 21.26 78.99 -9.78
CA GLN A 569 20.41 79.89 -9.02
C GLN A 569 20.88 80.02 -7.56
N ARG A 570 21.19 78.91 -6.87
CA ARG A 570 21.75 78.96 -5.51
C ARG A 570 23.09 79.70 -5.46
N GLU A 571 23.93 79.54 -6.47
CA GLU A 571 25.20 80.26 -6.60
C GLU A 571 24.97 81.76 -6.80
N ARG A 572 23.99 82.16 -7.63
CA ARG A 572 23.56 83.56 -7.79
C ARG A 572 23.01 84.15 -6.48
N ASP A 573 22.13 83.43 -5.78
CA ASP A 573 21.56 83.88 -4.50
C ASP A 573 22.67 84.01 -3.43
N THR A 574 23.63 83.09 -3.42
CA THR A 574 24.79 83.14 -2.53
C THR A 574 25.70 84.33 -2.86
N ALA A 575 25.96 84.58 -4.14
CA ALA A 575 26.72 85.73 -4.60
C ALA A 575 26.03 87.05 -4.25
N MET A 576 24.70 87.13 -4.43
CA MET A 576 23.90 88.29 -4.03
C MET A 576 23.98 88.55 -2.52
N ARG A 577 23.84 87.51 -1.70
CA ARG A 577 24.01 87.61 -0.24
C ARG A 577 25.42 88.06 0.15
N ARG A 578 26.47 87.57 -0.54
CA ARG A 578 27.85 88.01 -0.32
C ARG A 578 28.05 89.48 -0.70
N ALA A 579 27.55 89.91 -1.86
CA ALA A 579 27.62 91.32 -2.28
C ALA A 579 26.87 92.24 -1.30
N GLU A 580 25.71 91.81 -0.79
CA GLU A 580 24.97 92.54 0.25
C GLU A 580 25.78 92.63 1.56
N GLN A 581 26.43 91.53 1.98
CA GLN A 581 27.30 91.52 3.16
C GLN A 581 28.53 92.42 2.98
N GLU A 582 29.16 92.41 1.81
CA GLU A 582 30.30 93.27 1.47
C GLU A 582 29.90 94.74 1.43
N THR A 583 28.74 95.07 0.86
CA THR A 583 28.20 96.43 0.86
C THR A 583 27.95 96.91 2.29
N LYS A 584 27.29 96.09 3.12
CA LYS A 584 27.10 96.36 4.55
C LYS A 584 28.44 96.52 5.29
N ALA A 585 29.46 95.74 4.95
CA ALA A 585 30.79 95.84 5.54
C ALA A 585 31.52 97.13 5.10
N ALA A 586 31.42 97.51 3.83
CA ALA A 586 31.99 98.74 3.28
C ALA A 586 31.31 99.97 3.87
N GLU A 587 29.98 99.96 4.01
CA GLU A 587 29.22 101.00 4.72
C GLU A 587 29.68 101.13 6.18
N ARG A 588 29.82 100.00 6.89
CA ARG A 588 30.37 99.99 8.27
C ARG A 588 31.79 100.54 8.32
N LYS A 589 32.64 100.22 7.34
CA LYS A 589 34.03 100.74 7.26
C LYS A 589 34.06 102.22 6.95
N ALA A 590 33.28 102.69 5.98
CA ALA A 590 33.15 104.10 5.63
C ALA A 590 32.59 104.91 6.81
N TRP A 591 31.61 104.37 7.52
CA TRP A 591 31.10 104.94 8.76
C TRP A 591 32.20 105.05 9.82
N ARG A 592 33.04 104.02 10.01
CA ARG A 592 34.20 104.07 10.92
C ARG A 592 35.25 105.11 10.49
N GLU A 593 35.56 105.22 9.21
CA GLU A 593 36.54 106.22 8.71
C GLU A 593 35.98 107.64 8.80
N ARG A 594 34.70 107.87 8.49
CA ARG A 594 34.03 109.16 8.74
C ARG A 594 34.07 109.52 10.22
N LYS A 595 33.82 108.54 11.10
CA LYS A 595 33.92 108.73 12.56
C LYS A 595 35.34 109.11 12.98
N LYS A 596 36.38 108.43 12.46
CA LYS A 596 37.78 108.77 12.73
C LYS A 596 38.20 110.13 12.16
N ALA A 597 37.74 110.49 10.96
CA ALA A 597 38.03 111.78 10.35
C ALA A 597 37.40 112.90 11.19
N ALA A 598 36.13 112.75 11.58
CA ALA A 598 35.48 113.66 12.51
C ALA A 598 36.23 113.75 13.85
N GLU A 599 36.76 112.64 14.39
CA GLU A 599 37.62 112.65 15.58
C GLU A 599 38.95 113.38 15.36
N ARG A 600 39.56 113.29 14.18
CA ARG A 600 40.80 114.01 13.86
C ARG A 600 40.56 115.50 13.71
N ASP A 601 39.51 115.90 12.99
CA ASP A 601 39.12 117.31 12.84
C ASP A 601 38.76 117.91 14.19
N PHE A 602 38.06 117.15 15.05
CA PHE A 602 37.78 117.54 16.43
C PHE A 602 39.04 117.70 17.29
N ARG A 603 40.10 116.92 17.05
CA ARG A 603 41.39 117.07 17.75
C ARG A 603 42.27 118.19 17.18
N ALA A 604 42.08 118.56 15.92
CA ALA A 604 42.84 119.61 15.26
C ALA A 604 42.25 121.01 15.49
N SER A 605 40.96 121.08 15.80
CA SER A 605 40.29 122.26 16.35
C SER A 605 40.60 122.39 17.83
#